data_AF-A0A6S7GES7-F1
#
_entry.id   AF-A0A6S7GES7-F1
#
_cell.length_a   1.000
_cell.length_b   1.000
_cell.length_c   1.000
_cell.angle_alpha   90.00
_cell.angle_beta   90.00
_cell.angle_gamma   90.00
#
_symmetry.space_group_name_H-M   'P 1'
#
loop_
_entity.id
_entity.type
_entity.pdbx_description
1 polymer ?
#
loop_
_entity_poly.entity_id
_entity_poly.type
_entity_poly.pdbx_seq_one_letter_code
_entity_poly.pdbx_strand_id
1 'polypeptide(L)'
;MIELGRYENIPREDRICKVCQAGEIETEHHFLTSCEAYSSLRENFLNDLESDPTNETDLNEHSLSVEIMKSTDKETVIKLSKFISLCFEKRSKCLEARNADSQ
;
A
#
# COMPACT_ATOMS: atom_id res chain seq x y z
N MET A 1 6.58 2.05 7.13
CA MET A 1 5.46 1.33 7.76
C MET A 1 5.47 1.59 9.24
N ILE A 2 4.28 1.62 9.87
CA ILE A 2 4.09 1.89 11.30
C ILE A 2 4.97 0.98 12.16
N GLU A 3 5.10 -0.30 11.82
CA GLU A 3 5.88 -1.28 12.58
C GLU A 3 7.38 -1.01 12.57
N LEU A 4 7.95 -0.60 11.43
CA LEU A 4 9.37 -0.23 11.36
C LEU A 4 9.64 1.07 12.13
N GLY A 5 8.77 2.07 12.00
CA GLY A 5 8.91 3.32 12.77
C GLY A 5 8.65 3.13 14.27
N ARG A 6 7.84 2.13 14.66
CA ARG A 6 7.65 1.72 16.07
C ARG A 6 8.92 1.07 16.62
N TYR A 7 9.57 0.21 15.83
CA TYR A 7 10.86 -0.37 16.19
C TYR A 7 11.96 0.69 16.35
N GLU A 8 11.94 1.73 15.50
CA GLU A 8 12.90 2.85 15.52
C GLU A 8 12.52 4.00 16.49
N ASN A 9 11.44 3.87 17.28
CA ASN A 9 10.92 4.92 18.18
C ASN A 9 10.64 6.28 17.50
N ILE A 10 10.28 6.28 16.22
CA ILE A 10 9.92 7.50 15.50
C ILE A 10 8.51 7.95 15.97
N PRO A 11 8.34 9.23 16.39
CA PRO A 11 7.04 9.79 16.71
C PRO A 11 6.01 9.55 15.60
N ARG A 12 4.72 9.47 15.94
CA ARG A 12 3.67 9.12 14.96
C ARG A 12 3.58 10.17 13.86
N GLU A 13 3.66 11.42 14.27
CA GLU A 13 3.70 12.64 13.47
C GLU A 13 4.87 12.66 12.48
N ASP A 14 6.00 12.01 12.80
CA ASP A 14 7.20 11.99 11.96
C ASP A 14 7.28 10.76 11.05
N ARG A 15 6.31 9.83 11.13
CA ARG A 15 6.22 8.66 10.26
C ARG A 15 5.61 9.04 8.91
N ILE A 16 6.16 10.06 8.25
CA ILE A 16 5.71 10.54 6.94
C ILE A 16 6.08 9.54 5.84
N CYS A 17 5.18 9.35 4.87
CA CYS A 17 5.44 8.52 3.71
C CYS A 17 6.57 9.12 2.86
N LYS A 18 7.67 8.38 2.74
CA LYS A 18 8.89 8.86 2.07
C LYS A 18 8.84 8.74 0.54
N VAL A 19 7.78 8.15 -0.02
CA VAL A 19 7.68 7.86 -1.46
C VAL A 19 6.55 8.59 -2.17
N CYS A 20 5.54 9.07 -1.44
CA CYS A 20 4.61 10.05 -1.97
C CYS A 20 5.12 11.48 -1.71
N GLN A 21 4.51 12.44 -2.39
CA GLN A 21 4.74 13.87 -2.23
C GLN A 21 3.67 14.55 -1.37
N ALA A 22 2.54 13.87 -1.10
CA ALA A 22 1.45 14.37 -0.27
C ALA A 22 1.80 14.69 1.20
N GLY A 23 2.95 14.23 1.71
CA GLY A 23 3.38 14.49 3.09
C GLY A 23 2.48 13.85 4.16
N GLU A 24 1.73 12.81 3.81
CA GLU A 24 0.83 12.12 4.74
C GLU A 24 1.58 11.18 5.70
N ILE A 25 0.96 10.92 6.85
CA ILE A 25 1.44 9.89 7.78
C ILE A 25 1.29 8.53 7.11
N GLU A 26 2.40 7.80 7.05
CA GLU A 26 2.48 6.45 6.50
C GLU A 26 1.82 5.44 7.43
N THR A 27 0.54 5.19 7.16
CA THR A 27 -0.28 4.17 7.82
C THR A 27 -0.62 3.04 6.86
N GLU A 28 -1.08 1.90 7.37
CA GLU A 28 -1.61 0.81 6.54
C GLU A 28 -2.79 1.30 5.68
N HIS A 29 -3.61 2.20 6.23
CA HIS A 29 -4.68 2.85 5.48
C HIS A 29 -4.10 3.65 4.31
N HIS A 30 -3.20 4.60 4.55
CA HIS A 30 -2.55 5.37 3.49
C HIS A 30 -1.91 4.45 2.43
N PHE A 31 -1.17 3.44 2.87
CA PHE A 31 -0.53 2.47 1.97
C PHE A 31 -1.53 1.74 1.06
N LEU A 32 -2.65 1.27 1.61
CA LEU A 32 -3.63 0.46 0.91
C LEU A 32 -4.66 1.28 0.11
N THR A 33 -5.00 2.51 0.52
CA THR A 33 -6.14 3.25 -0.03
C THR A 33 -5.78 4.57 -0.70
N SER A 34 -4.87 5.38 -0.14
CA SER A 34 -4.73 6.78 -0.57
C SER A 34 -3.35 7.17 -1.11
N CYS A 35 -2.33 6.32 -0.94
CA CYS A 35 -0.97 6.65 -1.37
C CYS A 35 -0.92 6.81 -2.89
N GLU A 36 -0.69 8.03 -3.35
CA GLU A 36 -0.54 8.39 -4.77
C GLU A 36 0.61 7.64 -5.44
N ALA A 37 1.69 7.33 -4.70
CA ALA A 37 2.84 6.60 -5.23
C ALA A 37 2.46 5.17 -5.65
N TYR A 38 1.39 4.62 -5.07
CA TYR A 38 0.89 3.28 -5.36
C TYR A 38 -0.44 3.29 -6.13
N SER A 39 -0.94 4.45 -6.57
CA SER A 39 -2.22 4.59 -7.31
C SER A 39 -2.38 3.57 -8.45
N SER A 40 -1.45 3.55 -9.40
CA SER A 40 -1.52 2.61 -10.54
C SER A 40 -1.39 1.14 -10.13
N LEU A 41 -0.63 0.84 -9.06
CA LEU A 41 -0.53 -0.53 -8.54
C LEU A 41 -1.84 -0.96 -7.89
N ARG A 42 -2.52 -0.03 -7.20
CA ARG A 42 -3.80 -0.24 -6.54
C ARG A 42 -4.92 -0.42 -7.56
N GLU A 43 -4.97 0.41 -8.60
CA GLU A 43 -5.91 0.24 -9.72
C GLU A 43 -5.77 -1.14 -10.36
N ASN A 44 -4.54 -1.59 -10.65
CA ASN A 44 -4.32 -2.93 -11.20
C ASN A 44 -4.78 -4.03 -10.25
N PHE A 45 -4.51 -3.89 -8.95
CA PHE A 45 -4.96 -4.83 -7.93
C PHE A 45 -6.49 -4.91 -7.85
N LEU A 46 -7.17 -3.76 -7.89
CA LEU A 46 -8.64 -3.69 -7.90
C LEU A 46 -9.23 -4.35 -9.15
N ASN A 47 -8.67 -4.06 -10.32
CA ASN A 47 -9.09 -4.70 -11.57
C ASN A 47 -8.88 -6.23 -11.54
N ASP A 48 -7.80 -6.70 -10.92
CA ASP A 48 -7.53 -8.14 -10.73
C ASP A 48 -8.53 -8.80 -9.75
N LEU A 49 -9.16 -8.02 -8.85
CA LEU A 49 -10.20 -8.49 -7.94
C LEU A 49 -11.59 -8.50 -8.60
N GLU A 50 -11.92 -7.49 -9.40
CA GLU A 50 -13.22 -7.36 -10.11
C GLU A 50 -13.35 -8.31 -11.29
N SER A 51 -12.24 -8.63 -11.96
CA SER A 51 -12.21 -9.60 -13.06
C SER A 51 -12.41 -11.05 -12.61
N ASP A 52 -12.51 -11.28 -11.30
CA ASP A 52 -12.79 -12.56 -10.70
C ASP A 52 -14.32 -12.75 -10.56
N PRO A 53 -14.94 -13.63 -11.37
CA PRO A 53 -16.40 -13.83 -11.33
C PRO A 53 -16.88 -14.47 -10.02
N THR A 54 -15.97 -14.88 -9.13
CA THR A 54 -16.32 -15.44 -7.82
C THR A 54 -16.38 -14.40 -6.71
N ASN A 55 -15.97 -13.16 -6.99
CA ASN A 55 -15.75 -12.14 -6.00
C ASN A 55 -16.88 -11.09 -6.05
N GLU A 56 -17.98 -11.34 -5.32
CA GLU A 56 -19.11 -10.40 -5.18
C GLU A 56 -18.82 -9.27 -4.18
N THR A 57 -17.63 -8.67 -4.24
CA THR A 57 -17.27 -7.57 -3.35
C THR A 57 -17.42 -6.24 -4.10
N ASP A 58 -18.52 -5.54 -3.85
CA ASP A 58 -18.73 -4.15 -4.26
C ASP A 58 -17.83 -3.25 -3.39
N LEU A 59 -16.53 -3.28 -3.69
CA LEU A 59 -15.50 -2.63 -2.88
C LEU A 59 -15.48 -1.14 -3.20
N ASN A 60 -16.25 -0.35 -2.44
CA ASN A 60 -15.97 1.07 -2.34
C ASN A 60 -14.56 1.29 -1.74
N GLU A 61 -13.81 2.26 -2.27
CA GLU A 61 -12.41 2.54 -1.91
C GLU A 61 -12.20 2.74 -0.39
N HIS A 62 -13.25 3.13 0.33
CA HIS A 62 -13.26 3.38 1.77
C HIS A 62 -13.34 2.13 2.67
N SER A 63 -14.00 1.04 2.22
CA SER A 63 -14.14 -0.22 3.00
C SER A 63 -13.10 -1.27 2.61
N LEU A 64 -12.48 -1.09 1.44
CA LEU A 64 -11.45 -1.94 0.85
C LEU A 64 -10.36 -2.39 1.84
N SER A 65 -9.76 -1.45 2.57
CA SER A 65 -8.65 -1.76 3.49
C SER A 65 -9.05 -2.67 4.65
N VAL A 66 -10.30 -2.59 5.13
CA VAL A 66 -10.76 -3.40 6.27
C VAL A 66 -11.21 -4.78 5.81
N GLU A 67 -11.89 -4.86 4.67
CA GLU A 67 -12.41 -6.11 4.12
C GLU A 67 -11.29 -7.00 3.58
N ILE A 68 -10.35 -6.42 2.84
CA ILE A 68 -9.22 -7.16 2.28
C ILE A 68 -8.28 -7.67 3.38
N MET A 69 -8.02 -6.86 4.40
CA MET A 69 -7.17 -7.28 5.53
C MET A 69 -7.82 -8.35 6.40
N LYS A 70 -9.15 -8.55 6.30
CA LYS A 70 -9.88 -9.61 7.00
C LYS A 70 -10.18 -10.82 6.11
N SER A 71 -9.94 -10.73 4.81
CA SER A 71 -10.28 -11.79 3.88
C SER A 71 -9.48 -13.05 4.19
N THR A 72 -10.19 -14.18 4.26
CA THR A 72 -9.60 -15.53 4.32
C THR A 72 -9.61 -16.22 2.96
N ASP A 73 -10.13 -15.54 1.93
CA ASP A 73 -10.13 -16.07 0.57
C ASP A 73 -8.69 -16.14 0.05
N LYS A 74 -8.30 -17.34 -0.37
CA LYS A 74 -6.91 -17.64 -0.75
C LYS A 74 -6.48 -16.80 -1.95
N GLU A 75 -7.37 -16.60 -2.91
CA GLU A 75 -7.06 -15.87 -4.13
C GLU A 75 -6.87 -14.37 -3.84
N THR A 76 -7.78 -13.77 -3.07
CA THR A 76 -7.69 -12.41 -2.56
C THR A 76 -6.38 -12.19 -1.78
N VAL A 77 -6.03 -13.12 -0.89
CA VAL A 77 -4.78 -13.04 -0.10
C VAL A 77 -3.54 -13.12 -1.00
N ILE A 78 -3.54 -13.98 -2.02
CA ILE A 78 -2.43 -14.06 -2.99
C ILE A 78 -2.32 -12.76 -3.80
N LYS A 79 -3.43 -12.24 -4.31
CA LYS A 79 -3.48 -10.96 -5.06
C LYS A 79 -2.99 -9.81 -4.20
N LEU A 80 -3.42 -9.73 -2.93
CA LEU A 80 -2.94 -8.76 -1.96
C LEU A 80 -1.43 -8.90 -1.70
N SER A 81 -0.95 -10.12 -1.49
CA SER A 81 0.49 -10.36 -1.28
C SER A 81 1.33 -9.89 -2.47
N LYS A 82 0.85 -10.12 -3.70
CA LYS A 82 1.52 -9.64 -4.92
C LYS A 82 1.53 -8.11 -4.97
N PHE A 83 0.40 -7.46 -4.70
CA PHE A 83 0.30 -6.00 -4.62
C PHE A 83 1.29 -5.41 -3.60
N ILE A 84 1.33 -5.97 -2.38
CA ILE A 84 2.24 -5.54 -1.31
C ILE A 84 3.70 -5.66 -1.76
N SER A 85 4.10 -6.80 -2.35
CA SER A 85 5.46 -7.02 -2.85
C SER A 85 5.86 -5.97 -3.89
N LEU A 86 4.99 -5.69 -4.87
CA LEU A 86 5.25 -4.67 -5.90
C LEU A 86 5.39 -3.27 -5.30
N CYS A 87 4.59 -2.93 -4.28
CA CYS A 87 4.71 -1.66 -3.58
C CYS A 87 6.05 -1.53 -2.85
N PHE A 88 6.53 -2.60 -2.22
CA PHE A 88 7.85 -2.61 -1.58
C PHE A 88 9.01 -2.47 -2.58
N GLU A 89 8.94 -3.16 -3.72
CA GLU A 89 9.92 -3.00 -4.79
C GLU A 89 9.96 -1.56 -5.31
N LYS A 90 8.79 -0.97 -5.58
CA LYS A 90 8.68 0.43 -5.99
C LYS A 90 9.27 1.35 -4.92
N ARG A 91 8.99 1.09 -3.65
CA ARG A 91 9.55 1.86 -2.53
C ARG A 91 11.07 1.84 -2.52
N SER A 92 11.69 0.65 -2.64
CA SER A 92 13.16 0.53 -2.65
C SER A 92 13.76 1.42 -3.73
N LYS A 93 13.24 1.31 -4.96
CA LYS A 93 13.68 2.11 -6.11
C LYS A 93 13.52 3.61 -5.89
N CYS A 94 12.38 4.04 -5.32
CA CYS A 94 12.15 5.46 -5.02
C CYS A 94 13.13 5.99 -3.96
N LEU A 95 13.44 5.21 -2.93
CA LEU A 95 14.37 5.62 -1.88
C LEU A 95 15.82 5.64 -2.38
N GLU A 96 16.21 4.66 -3.19
CA GLU A 96 17.52 4.61 -3.85
C GLU A 96 17.74 5.84 -4.76
N ALA A 97 16.76 6.18 -5.60
CA ALA A 97 16.84 7.34 -6.48
C ALA A 97 17.02 8.66 -5.71
N ARG A 98 16.26 8.87 -4.62
CA ARG A 98 16.38 10.09 -3.79
C ARG A 98 17.72 10.23 -3.08
N ASN A 99 18.34 9.11 -2.72
CA ASN A 99 19.67 9.11 -2.10
C ASN A 99 20.76 9.44 -3.13
N ALA A 100 20.57 9.06 -4.40
CA ALA A 100 21.49 9.39 -5.49
C ALA A 100 21.45 10.89 -5.87
N ASP A 101 20.29 11.53 -5.78
CA ASP A 101 20.14 12.98 -6.07
C ASP A 101 20.70 13.90 -4.95
N SER A 102 21.03 13.32 -3.79
CA SER A 102 21.54 14.04 -2.62
C SER A 102 23.08 14.01 -2.51
N GLN A 103 23.77 13.44 -3.51
CA GLN A 103 25.23 13.35 -3.62
C GLN A 103 25.74 14.16 -4.82
#